data_AF-A0A6A5G0U5-F1
#
_entry.id   AF-A0A6A5G0U5-F1
#
_cell.length_a   1.000
_cell.length_b   1.000
_cell.length_c   1.000
_cell.angle_alpha   90.00
_cell.angle_beta   90.00
_cell.angle_gamma   90.00
#
_symmetry.space_group_name_H-M   'P 1'
#
loop_
_entity.id
_entity.type
_entity.pdbx_description
1 polymer ?
#
loop_
_entity_poly.entity_id
_entity_poly.type
_entity_poly.pdbx_seq_one_letter_code
_entity_poly.pdbx_strand_id
1 'polypeptide(L)'
;MPFPVSMMPSTLPSSDSAPTLVENITDPAERQKAIERNRILARAQELEDLAQKCKKEYNEAFAQYKVLKDLGTLTPEEHALNHKLTKEKEAKAFVALKMSRQVCWDAELEISRLDEK
;
A
#
# COMPACT_ATOMS: atom_id res chain seq x y z
N MET A 1 25.94 -22.21 14.34
CA MET A 1 25.21 -20.94 14.16
C MET A 1 25.12 -20.66 12.67
N PRO A 2 24.01 -20.92 11.96
CA PRO A 2 23.92 -20.57 10.55
C PRO A 2 23.39 -19.13 10.37
N PHE A 3 24.06 -18.40 9.48
CA PHE A 3 23.79 -17.03 9.04
C PHE A 3 22.45 -16.90 8.26
N PRO A 4 21.88 -15.69 8.15
CA PRO A 4 20.56 -15.46 7.56
C PRO A 4 20.63 -15.49 6.03
N VAL A 5 19.66 -16.16 5.41
CA VAL A 5 19.42 -16.13 3.96
C VAL A 5 18.80 -14.76 3.62
N SER A 6 19.66 -13.79 3.35
CA SER A 6 19.34 -12.60 2.57
C SER A 6 19.34 -12.96 1.08
N MET A 7 18.50 -12.25 0.31
CA MET A 7 18.34 -12.29 -1.15
C MET A 7 17.25 -13.24 -1.67
N MET A 8 15.99 -12.96 -1.31
CA MET A 8 14.95 -13.08 -2.33
C MET A 8 15.01 -11.80 -3.18
N PRO A 9 15.28 -11.89 -4.50
CA PRO A 9 15.14 -10.75 -5.37
C PRO A 9 13.69 -10.26 -5.28
N SER A 10 13.55 -8.95 -5.13
CA SER A 10 12.28 -8.26 -5.19
C SER A 10 11.65 -8.47 -6.57
N THR A 11 10.86 -9.52 -6.72
CA THR A 11 9.83 -9.64 -7.75
C THR A 11 8.64 -8.80 -7.31
N LEU A 12 8.88 -7.51 -7.07
CA LEU A 12 7.79 -6.55 -7.15
C LEU A 12 7.46 -6.45 -8.64
N PRO A 13 6.19 -6.58 -9.04
CA PRO A 13 5.82 -6.25 -10.41
C PRO A 13 6.17 -4.79 -10.64
N SER A 14 6.50 -4.45 -11.88
CA SER A 14 6.61 -3.05 -12.24
C SER A 14 5.30 -2.33 -11.88
N SER A 15 5.40 -1.31 -11.03
CA SER A 15 4.32 -0.36 -10.73
C SER A 15 3.79 0.34 -11.99
N ASP A 16 4.42 0.15 -13.15
CA ASP A 16 4.11 0.80 -14.43
C ASP A 16 3.34 -0.10 -15.40
N SER A 17 2.43 -0.96 -14.94
CA SER A 17 1.47 -1.59 -15.88
C SER A 17 0.39 -0.58 -16.25
N ALA A 18 0.67 0.23 -17.27
CA ALA A 18 -0.27 1.23 -17.77
C ALA A 18 -1.60 0.56 -18.20
N PRO A 19 -2.76 1.21 -17.97
CA PRO A 19 -4.05 0.69 -18.41
C PRO A 19 -4.07 0.44 -19.93
N THR A 20 -4.62 -0.69 -20.34
CA THR A 20 -4.73 -1.03 -21.76
C THR A 20 -5.83 -0.18 -22.41
N LEU A 21 -5.55 0.45 -23.55
CA LEU A 21 -6.55 1.20 -24.34
C LEU A 21 -7.54 0.23 -25.01
N VAL A 22 -8.70 0.05 -24.37
CA VAL A 22 -9.77 -0.88 -24.76
C VAL A 22 -10.40 -0.54 -26.12
N GLU A 23 -10.44 0.76 -26.47
CA GLU A 23 -11.11 1.28 -27.68
C GLU A 23 -10.50 0.74 -28.98
N ASN A 24 -9.22 0.37 -28.96
CA ASN A 24 -8.49 -0.12 -30.14
C ASN A 24 -8.59 -1.64 -30.33
N ILE A 25 -9.16 -2.38 -29.37
CA ILE A 25 -9.24 -3.84 -29.42
C ILE A 25 -10.49 -4.25 -30.20
N THR A 26 -10.30 -4.93 -31.33
CA THR A 26 -11.39 -5.33 -32.24
C THR A 26 -12.03 -6.66 -31.84
N ASP A 27 -11.29 -7.56 -31.18
CA ASP A 27 -11.81 -8.81 -30.65
C ASP A 27 -12.62 -8.57 -29.35
N PRO A 28 -13.91 -8.95 -29.29
CA PRO A 28 -14.73 -8.83 -28.08
C PRO A 28 -14.15 -9.57 -26.86
N ALA A 29 -13.49 -10.72 -27.04
CA ALA A 29 -12.95 -11.52 -25.96
C ALA A 29 -11.70 -10.85 -25.34
N GLU A 30 -10.78 -10.37 -26.19
CA GLU A 30 -9.60 -9.62 -25.74
C GLU A 30 -10.00 -8.27 -25.13
N ARG A 31 -11.04 -7.61 -25.68
CA ARG A 31 -11.57 -6.36 -25.13
C ARG A 31 -12.09 -6.56 -23.71
N GLN A 32 -12.81 -7.65 -23.45
CA GLN A 32 -13.31 -7.97 -22.12
C GLN A 32 -12.18 -8.28 -21.13
N LYS A 33 -11.15 -9.04 -21.56
CA LYS A 33 -9.94 -9.28 -20.76
C LYS A 33 -9.22 -7.97 -20.38
N ALA A 34 -9.10 -7.04 -21.32
CA ALA A 34 -8.50 -5.73 -21.06
C ALA A 34 -9.31 -4.88 -20.07
N ILE A 35 -10.64 -4.92 -20.14
CA ILE A 35 -11.52 -4.25 -19.16
C ILE A 35 -11.33 -4.83 -17.76
N GLU A 36 -11.28 -6.15 -17.65
CA GLU A 36 -11.08 -6.84 -16.36
C GLU A 36 -9.70 -6.53 -15.77
N ARG A 37 -8.65 -6.58 -16.58
CA ARG A 37 -7.29 -6.18 -16.20
C ARG A 37 -7.24 -4.73 -15.68
N ASN A 38 -7.86 -3.79 -16.40
CA ASN A 38 -7.90 -2.39 -15.98
C ASN A 38 -8.65 -2.18 -14.66
N ARG A 39 -9.73 -2.94 -14.42
CA ARG A 39 -10.46 -2.89 -13.13
C ARG A 39 -9.61 -3.38 -11.96
N ILE A 40 -8.87 -4.48 -12.17
CA ILE A 40 -7.96 -5.04 -11.17
C ILE A 40 -6.86 -4.02 -10.82
N LEU A 41 -6.24 -3.44 -11.85
CA LEU A 41 -5.20 -2.41 -11.68
C LEU A 41 -5.73 -1.16 -10.97
N ALA A 42 -6.92 -0.67 -11.33
CA ALA A 42 -7.53 0.49 -10.68
C ALA A 42 -7.75 0.24 -9.18
N ARG A 43 -8.23 -0.95 -8.80
CA ARG A 43 -8.45 -1.30 -7.39
C ARG A 43 -7.14 -1.40 -6.61
N ALA A 44 -6.08 -1.94 -7.23
CA ALA A 44 -4.76 -1.97 -6.62
C ALA A 44 -4.22 -0.55 -6.38
N GLN A 45 -4.37 0.33 -7.38
CA GLN A 45 -3.95 1.73 -7.30
C GLN A 45 -4.67 2.49 -6.18
N GLU A 46 -6.00 2.33 -6.06
CA GLU A 46 -6.79 2.98 -5.00
C GLU A 46 -6.30 2.62 -3.59
N LEU A 47 -5.91 1.35 -3.39
CA LEU A 47 -5.41 0.88 -2.10
C LEU A 47 -3.97 1.32 -1.83
N GLU A 48 -3.14 1.40 -2.87
CA GLU A 48 -1.81 1.99 -2.75
C GLU A 48 -1.90 3.48 -2.37
N ASP A 49 -2.76 4.25 -3.02
CA ASP A 49 -3.01 5.65 -2.68
C ASP A 49 -3.49 5.81 -1.23
N LEU A 50 -4.37 4.92 -0.77
CA LEU A 50 -4.84 4.90 0.62
C LEU A 50 -3.69 4.60 1.60
N ALA A 51 -2.83 3.63 1.29
CA ALA A 51 -1.65 3.30 2.09
C ALA A 51 -0.66 4.48 2.16
N GLN A 52 -0.43 5.17 1.04
CA GLN A 52 0.40 6.37 1.00
C GLN A 52 -0.18 7.50 1.84
N LYS A 53 -1.50 7.74 1.78
CA LYS A 53 -2.19 8.72 2.64
C LYS A 53 -2.02 8.36 4.11
N CYS A 54 -2.24 7.11 4.49
CA CYS A 54 -2.06 6.66 5.88
C CYS A 54 -0.61 6.82 6.36
N LYS A 55 0.38 6.58 5.50
CA LYS A 55 1.80 6.81 5.80
C LYS A 55 2.11 8.29 6.02
N LYS A 56 1.55 9.19 5.21
CA LYS A 56 1.70 10.65 5.38
C LYS A 56 1.11 11.10 6.71
N GLU A 57 -0.12 10.68 7.03
CA GLU A 57 -0.76 10.98 8.32
C GLU A 57 0.09 10.52 9.52
N TYR A 58 0.67 9.32 9.44
CA TYR A 58 1.56 8.82 10.50
C TYR A 58 2.83 9.67 10.64
N ASN A 59 3.47 10.03 9.53
CA ASN A 59 4.68 10.86 9.57
C ASN A 59 4.41 12.24 10.20
N GLU A 60 3.27 12.85 9.88
CA GLU A 60 2.83 14.11 10.48
C GLU A 60 2.56 13.96 11.98
N ALA A 61 1.82 12.91 12.38
CA ALA A 61 1.58 12.61 13.78
C ALA A 61 2.88 12.34 14.56
N PHE A 62 3.84 11.65 13.95
CA PHE A 62 5.14 11.38 14.57
C PHE A 62 6.00 12.65 14.71
N ALA A 63 5.93 13.57 13.73
CA ALA A 63 6.58 14.87 13.83
C ALA A 63 5.97 15.69 14.99
N GLN A 64 4.64 15.71 15.12
CA GLN A 64 3.95 16.36 16.23
C GLN A 64 4.31 15.72 17.57
N TYR A 65 4.37 14.38 17.64
CA TYR A 65 4.80 13.67 18.84
C TYR A 65 6.20 14.09 19.30
N LYS A 66 7.16 14.22 18.38
CA LYS A 66 8.52 14.68 18.72
C LYS A 66 8.51 16.08 19.33
N VAL A 67 7.82 17.03 18.70
CA VAL A 67 7.72 18.41 19.19
C VAL A 67 7.10 18.46 20.59
N LEU A 68 6.00 17.72 20.79
CA LEU A 68 5.32 17.64 22.09
C LEU A 68 6.16 16.90 23.13
N LYS A 69 6.94 15.89 22.76
CA LYS A 69 7.81 15.18 23.71
C LYS A 69 8.87 16.11 24.32
N ASP A 70 9.36 17.07 23.55
CA ASP A 70 10.43 17.98 23.97
C ASP A 70 9.89 19.20 24.76
N LEU A 71 8.57 19.37 24.83
CA LEU A 71 7.91 20.42 25.62
C LEU A 71 7.85 20.03 27.10
N GLY A 72 8.64 20.72 27.93
CA GLY A 72 8.71 20.49 29.38
C GLY A 72 7.49 20.92 30.20
N THR A 73 6.42 21.39 29.55
CA THR A 73 5.19 21.88 30.20
C THR A 73 4.07 20.84 30.23
N LEU A 74 4.23 19.72 29.55
CA LEU A 74 3.20 18.67 29.48
C LEU A 74 3.19 17.83 30.74
N THR A 75 1.99 17.48 31.18
CA THR A 75 1.78 16.54 32.27
C THR A 75 2.08 15.10 31.80
N PRO A 76 2.37 14.16 32.74
CA PRO A 76 2.57 12.76 32.40
C PRO A 76 1.39 12.12 31.67
N GLU A 77 0.16 12.54 31.98
CA GLU A 77 -1.06 12.04 31.34
C GLU A 77 -1.15 12.48 29.87
N GLU A 78 -0.80 13.74 29.57
CA GLU A 78 -0.78 14.25 28.20
C GLU A 78 0.31 13.59 27.35
N HIS A 79 1.49 13.31 27.94
CA HIS A 79 2.53 12.53 27.28
C HIS A 79 2.06 11.10 26.96
N ALA A 80 1.36 10.45 27.89
CA ALA A 80 0.83 9.11 27.69
C ALA A 80 -0.25 9.08 26.59
N LEU A 81 -1.14 10.07 26.58
CA LEU A 81 -2.17 10.22 25.55
C LEU A 81 -1.54 10.43 24.16
N ASN A 82 -0.57 11.34 24.05
CA ASN A 82 0.13 11.63 22.80
C ASN A 82 0.89 10.40 22.26
N HIS A 83 1.56 9.64 23.14
CA HIS A 83 2.19 8.38 22.76
C HIS A 83 1.17 7.35 22.26
N LYS A 84 0.04 7.20 22.94
CA LYS A 84 -1.02 6.27 22.55
C LYS A 84 -1.62 6.61 21.17
N LEU A 85 -1.98 7.86 20.94
CA LEU A 85 -2.54 8.32 19.66
C LEU A 85 -1.55 8.11 18.50
N THR A 86 -0.27 8.38 18.72
CA THR A 86 0.78 8.16 17.72
C THR A 86 0.93 6.67 17.39
N LYS A 87 0.86 5.80 18.40
CA LYS A 87 0.90 4.33 18.22
C LYS A 87 -0.31 3.79 17.45
N GLU A 88 -1.50 4.34 17.68
CA GLU A 88 -2.70 3.97 16.92
C GLU A 88 -2.58 4.36 15.44
N LYS A 89 -2.04 5.55 15.15
CA LYS A 89 -1.74 6.00 13.79
C LYS A 89 -0.66 5.12 13.11
N GLU A 90 0.37 4.72 13.86
CA GLU A 90 1.40 3.77 13.40
C GLU A 90 0.78 2.43 12.98
N ALA A 91 -0.07 1.85 13.85
CA ALA A 91 -0.74 0.59 13.58
C ALA A 91 -1.63 0.67 12.33
N LYS A 92 -2.40 1.76 12.18
CA LYS A 92 -3.24 1.98 10.99
C LYS A 92 -2.41 2.05 9.71
N ALA A 93 -1.31 2.80 9.72
CA ALA A 93 -0.40 2.91 8.57
C ALA A 93 0.23 1.56 8.23
N PHE A 94 0.62 0.77 9.23
CA PHE A 94 1.17 -0.56 9.04
C PHE A 94 0.14 -1.53 8.40
N VAL A 95 -1.10 -1.54 8.90
CA VAL A 95 -2.18 -2.37 8.34
C VAL A 95 -2.48 -1.96 6.90
N ALA A 96 -2.61 -0.67 6.62
CA ALA A 96 -2.86 -0.18 5.26
C ALA A 96 -1.76 -0.60 4.28
N LEU A 97 -0.50 -0.49 4.69
CA LEU A 97 0.65 -0.90 3.87
C LEU A 97 0.72 -2.41 3.66
N LYS A 98 0.40 -3.21 4.69
CA LYS A 98 0.31 -4.66 4.56
C LYS A 98 -0.79 -5.05 3.56
N MET A 99 -1.96 -4.42 3.66
CA MET A 99 -3.08 -4.73 2.79
C MET A 99 -2.85 -4.30 1.34
N SER A 100 -2.27 -3.12 1.12
CA SER A 100 -1.87 -2.67 -0.21
C SER A 100 -0.94 -3.69 -0.88
N ARG A 101 0.10 -4.15 -0.17
CA ARG A 101 0.99 -5.20 -0.69
C ARG A 101 0.23 -6.47 -1.06
N GLN A 102 -0.63 -6.96 -0.17
CA GLN A 102 -1.38 -8.17 -0.45
C GLN A 102 -2.26 -8.03 -1.70
N VAL A 103 -2.93 -6.90 -1.88
CA VAL A 103 -3.77 -6.67 -3.06
C VAL A 103 -2.94 -6.53 -4.34
N CYS A 104 -1.75 -5.92 -4.30
CA CYS A 104 -0.86 -5.92 -5.47
C CYS A 104 -0.50 -7.36 -5.89
N TRP A 105 -0.16 -8.22 -4.94
CA TRP A 105 0.18 -9.62 -5.22
C TRP A 105 -1.03 -10.41 -5.75
N ASP A 106 -2.21 -10.21 -5.17
CA ASP A 106 -3.45 -10.84 -5.64
C ASP A 106 -3.80 -10.36 -7.07
N ALA A 107 -3.61 -9.07 -7.35
CA ALA A 107 -3.80 -8.48 -8.67
C ALA A 107 -2.86 -9.09 -9.71
N GLU A 108 -1.58 -9.28 -9.40
CA GLU A 108 -0.62 -9.93 -10.30
C GLU A 108 -1.02 -11.38 -10.62
N LEU A 109 -1.47 -12.13 -9.62
CA LEU A 109 -1.92 -13.50 -9.80
C LEU A 109 -3.18 -13.56 -10.67
N GLU A 110 -4.14 -12.66 -10.47
CA GLU A 110 -5.34 -12.58 -11.29
C GLU A 110 -5.02 -12.19 -12.74
N ILE A 111 -4.12 -11.22 -12.94
CA ILE A 111 -3.68 -10.81 -14.28
C ILE A 111 -2.97 -11.97 -14.99
N SER A 112 -2.08 -12.69 -14.30
CA SER A 112 -1.38 -13.85 -14.88
C SER A 112 -2.35 -14.94 -15.32
N ARG A 113 -3.41 -15.19 -14.53
CA ARG A 113 -4.48 -16.15 -14.88
C ARG A 113 -5.34 -15.70 -16.06
N LEU A 114 -5.49 -14.39 -16.27
CA LEU A 114 -6.20 -13.85 -17.44
C LEU A 114 -5.39 -14.04 -18.72
N ASP A 115 -4.07 -13.96 -18.62
CA ASP A 115 -3.14 -14.13 -19.75
C ASP A 115 -2.94 -15.62 -20.14
N GLU A 116 -3.25 -16.57 -19.23
CA GLU A 116 -3.23 -18.03 -19.50
C GLU A 116 -4.50 -18.57 -20.20
N LYS A 117 -5.59 -17.80 -20.21
CA LYS A 117 -6.86 -18.13 -20.88
C LYS A 117 -6.95 -17.47 -22.25
#